data_AF-A0A9D6YK01-F1
#
_entry.id   AF-A0A9D6YK01-F1
#
_cell.length_a   1.000
_cell.length_b   1.000
_cell.length_c   1.000
_cell.angle_alpha   90.00
_cell.angle_beta   90.00
_cell.angle_gamma   90.00
#
_symmetry.space_group_name_H-M   'P 1'
#
loop_
_entity.id
_entity.type
_entity.pdbx_description
1 polymer ?
#
loop_
_entity_poly.entity_id
_entity_poly.type
_entity_poly.pdbx_seq_one_letter_code
_entity_poly.pdbx_strand_id
1 'polypeptide(L)' 'DNMPGTLKELERCRPVYEELPGWQEDIRGVRSHEDLPANTRAYLARVEELVGVPIQLISVGPDREETIMLRNPFG' A
#
# COMPACT_ATOMS: atom_id res chain seq x y z
N ASP A 1 2.43 16.62 11.28
CA ASP A 1 2.38 15.18 11.45
C ASP A 1 3.68 14.61 10.90
N ASN A 2 4.72 14.46 11.74
CA ASN A 2 6.07 14.14 11.27
C ASN A 2 6.73 13.12 12.22
N MET A 3 7.58 12.27 11.65
CA MET A 3 8.36 11.30 12.42
C MET A 3 9.34 11.99 13.38
N PRO A 4 9.40 11.61 14.67
CA PRO A 4 10.37 12.17 15.61
C PRO A 4 11.82 11.86 15.22
N GLY A 5 12.74 12.75 15.61
CA GLY A 5 14.16 12.63 15.27
C GLY A 5 14.95 11.67 16.16
N THR A 6 14.36 11.17 17.25
CA THR A 6 15.02 10.29 18.21
C THR A 6 14.16 9.10 18.62
N LEU A 7 14.80 7.98 18.96
CA LEU A 7 14.11 6.79 19.47
C LEU A 7 13.36 7.08 20.78
N LYS A 8 13.93 7.92 21.66
CA LYS A 8 13.29 8.29 22.94
C LYS A 8 11.97 9.04 22.77
N GLU A 9 11.85 9.84 21.70
CA GLU A 9 10.60 10.53 21.37
C GLU A 9 9.62 9.56 20.72
N LEU A 10 10.10 8.73 19.79
CA LEU A 10 9.28 7.72 19.12
C LEU A 10 8.64 6.72 20.09
N GLU A 11 9.38 6.26 21.11
CA GLU A 11 8.87 5.35 22.16
C GLU A 11 7.66 5.90 22.92
N ARG A 12 7.48 7.23 22.94
CA ARG A 12 6.36 7.89 23.63
C ARG A 12 5.17 8.14 22.71
N CYS A 13 5.35 7.99 21.40
CA CYS A 13 4.28 8.17 20.44
C CYS A 13 3.22 7.08 20.61
N ARG A 14 1.96 7.48 20.49
CA ARG A 14 0.84 6.55 20.35
C ARG A 14 0.34 6.62 18.91
N PRO A 15 0.26 5.48 18.21
CA PRO A 15 -0.28 5.49 16.86
C PRO A 15 -1.76 5.93 16.90
N VAL A 16 -2.12 6.80 15.96
CA VAL A 16 -3.52 7.14 15.68
C VAL A 16 -3.91 6.35 14.44
N TYR A 17 -4.71 5.30 14.64
CA TYR A 17 -5.10 4.40 13.56
C TYR A 17 -6.35 4.89 12.84
N GLU A 18 -6.43 4.51 11.57
CA GLU A 18 -7.64 4.51 10.76
C GLU A 18 -8.01 3.06 10.45
N GLU A 19 -9.29 2.75 10.50
CA GLU A 19 -9.81 1.42 10.20
C GLU A 19 -10.45 1.41 8.82
N LEU A 20 -10.07 0.43 7.98
CA LEU A 20 -10.66 0.20 6.68
C LEU A 20 -11.18 -1.25 6.59
N PRO A 21 -12.24 -1.51 5.80
CA PRO A 21 -12.68 -2.87 5.53
C PRO A 21 -11.56 -3.72 4.93
N GLY A 22 -11.34 -4.93 5.48
CA GLY A 22 -10.38 -5.89 4.93
C GLY A 22 -10.90 -6.65 3.71
N TRP A 23 -10.09 -7.56 3.20
CA TRP A 23 -10.44 -8.53 2.14
C TRP A 23 -9.99 -9.93 2.55
N GLN A 24 -10.63 -10.96 2.00
CA GLN A 24 -10.28 -12.37 2.26
C GLN A 24 -9.85 -13.11 0.99
N GLU A 25 -10.07 -12.50 -0.16
CA GLU A 25 -9.72 -13.02 -1.47
C GLU A 25 -8.20 -13.15 -1.60
N ASP A 26 -7.75 -14.26 -2.19
CA ASP A 26 -6.34 -14.47 -2.50
C ASP A 26 -5.95 -13.62 -3.71
N ILE A 27 -4.98 -12.71 -3.51
CA ILE A 27 -4.51 -11.78 -4.54
C ILE A 27 -3.25 -12.24 -5.25
N ARG A 28 -2.67 -13.40 -4.89
CA ARG A 28 -1.42 -13.92 -5.50
C ARG A 28 -1.50 -14.08 -7.02
N GLY A 29 -2.68 -14.40 -7.54
CA GLY A 29 -2.94 -14.56 -8.98
C GLY A 29 -3.23 -13.26 -9.74
N VAL A 30 -3.33 -12.12 -9.06
CA VAL A 30 -3.74 -10.84 -9.68
C VAL A 30 -2.61 -10.27 -10.52
N ARG A 31 -2.94 -9.79 -11.73
CA ARG A 31 -1.96 -9.22 -12.69
C ARG A 31 -2.30 -7.79 -13.14
N SER A 32 -3.47 -7.28 -12.77
CA SER A 32 -3.88 -5.90 -13.04
C SER A 32 -4.47 -5.27 -11.78
N HIS A 33 -4.41 -3.95 -11.67
CA HIS A 33 -4.97 -3.23 -10.53
C HIS A 33 -6.51 -3.36 -10.46
N GLU A 34 -7.17 -3.45 -11.61
CA GLU A 34 -8.63 -3.57 -11.71
C GLU A 34 -9.15 -4.91 -11.18
N ASP A 35 -8.33 -5.96 -11.24
CA ASP A 35 -8.65 -7.30 -10.75
C ASP A 35 -8.47 -7.45 -9.23
N LEU A 36 -7.87 -6.46 -8.55
CA LEU A 36 -7.77 -6.47 -7.09
C LEU A 36 -9.16 -6.36 -6.44
N PRO A 37 -9.39 -6.96 -5.26
CA PRO A 37 -10.62 -6.74 -4.50
C PRO A 37 -10.87 -5.26 -4.24
N ALA A 38 -12.14 -4.85 -4.19
CA ALA A 38 -12.52 -3.46 -4.01
C ALA A 38 -11.91 -2.84 -2.75
N ASN A 39 -11.88 -3.59 -1.65
CA ASN A 39 -11.30 -3.16 -0.38
C ASN A 39 -9.77 -3.06 -0.44
N THR A 40 -9.10 -3.92 -1.23
CA THR A 40 -7.66 -3.81 -1.48
C THR A 40 -7.35 -2.51 -2.23
N ARG A 41 -8.10 -2.19 -3.29
CA ARG A 41 -7.92 -0.93 -4.02
C ARG A 41 -8.20 0.30 -3.15
N ALA A 42 -9.24 0.24 -2.32
CA ALA A 42 -9.56 1.32 -1.38
C ALA A 42 -8.44 1.56 -0.37
N TYR A 43 -7.82 0.48 0.15
CA TYR A 43 -6.66 0.58 1.01
C TYR A 43 -5.46 1.22 0.32
N LEU A 44 -5.14 0.82 -0.92
CA LEU A 44 -4.05 1.41 -1.70
C LEU A 44 -4.28 2.90 -1.97
N ALA A 45 -5.50 3.27 -2.38
CA ALA A 45 -5.87 4.67 -2.59
C ALA A 45 -5.71 5.50 -1.31
N ARG A 46 -6.08 4.94 -0.14
CA ARG A 46 -5.92 5.63 1.14
C ARG A 46 -4.45 5.86 1.49
N VAL A 47 -3.59 4.89 1.20
CA VAL A 47 -2.13 5.04 1.37
C VAL A 47 -1.59 6.15 0.45
N GLU A 48 -2.01 6.20 -0.82
CA GLU A 48 -1.62 7.28 -1.74
C GLU A 48 -2.03 8.67 -1.22
N GLU A 49 -3.24 8.80 -0.70
CA GLU A 49 -3.73 10.06 -0.11
C GLU A 49 -2.90 10.50 1.10
N LEU A 50 -2.55 9.56 1.99
CA LEU A 50 -1.79 9.85 3.21
C LEU A 50 -0.33 10.24 2.90
N VAL A 51 0.29 9.57 1.94
CA VAL A 51 1.69 9.82 1.57
C VAL A 51 1.80 10.99 0.58
N GLY A 52 0.75 11.26 -0.19
CA GLY A 52 0.70 12.34 -1.18
C GLY A 52 1.46 12.03 -2.48
N VAL A 53 1.76 10.76 -2.75
CA VAL A 53 2.45 10.32 -3.98
C VAL A 53 1.79 9.06 -4.55
N PRO A 54 1.78 8.90 -5.88
CA PRO A 54 1.15 7.76 -6.52
C PRO A 54 1.98 6.47 -6.39
N ILE A 55 1.31 5.36 -6.12
CA ILE A 55 1.86 4.01 -6.17
C ILE A 55 2.21 3.68 -7.63
N GLN A 56 3.39 3.11 -7.82
CA GLN A 56 3.90 2.75 -9.15
C GLN A 56 3.90 1.23 -9.39
N LEU A 57 4.11 0.46 -8.31
CA LEU A 57 4.31 -0.98 -8.33
C LEU A 57 3.58 -1.62 -7.16
N ILE A 58 2.93 -2.76 -7.41
CA ILE A 58 2.28 -3.58 -6.38
C ILE A 58 2.78 -5.02 -6.57
N SER A 59 3.54 -5.54 -5.60
CA SER A 59 3.98 -6.94 -5.59
C SER A 59 2.97 -7.78 -4.82
N VAL A 60 2.43 -8.82 -5.45
CA VAL A 60 1.45 -9.75 -4.88
C VAL A 60 2.02 -11.15 -4.64
N GLY A 61 3.30 -11.35 -4.93
CA GLY A 61 4.00 -12.62 -4.75
C GLY A 61 5.49 -12.54 -5.10
N PRO A 62 6.24 -13.62 -4.87
CA PRO A 62 7.69 -13.69 -5.07
C PRO A 62 8.14 -13.66 -6.54
N ASP A 63 7.30 -14.10 -7.48
CA ASP A 63 7.69 -14.20 -8.88
C ASP A 63 7.69 -12.85 -9.58
N ARG A 64 8.51 -12.71 -10.63
CA ARG A 64 8.59 -11.46 -11.42
C ARG A 64 7.24 -11.05 -12.00
N GLU A 65 6.47 -12.02 -12.48
CA GLU A 65 5.15 -11.79 -13.07
C GLU A 65 4.08 -11.50 -12.01
N GLU A 66 4.39 -11.68 -10.72
CA GLU A 66 3.51 -11.33 -9.59
C GLU A 66 3.73 -9.87 -9.14
N THR A 67 4.02 -8.99 -10.10
CA THR A 67 4.18 -7.55 -9.90
C THR A 67 3.29 -6.79 -10.88
N ILE A 68 2.35 -6.02 -10.35
CA ILE A 68 1.48 -5.12 -11.11
C ILE A 68 2.22 -3.80 -11.30
N MET A 69 2.47 -3.41 -12.55
CA MET A 69 3.11 -2.14 -12.90
C MET A 69 2.05 -1.13 -13.36
N LEU A 70 1.82 -0.09 -12.55
CA LEU A 70 0.89 1.00 -12.86
C LEU A 70 1.54 2.04 -13.78
N ARG A 71 2.81 2.33 -13.52
CA ARG A 71 3.64 3.20 -14.36
C ARG A 71 5.09 2.77 -14.27
N ASN A 72 5.75 2.78 -15.42
CA ASN A 72 7.15 2.38 -15.54
C ASN A 72 8.05 3.48 -14.94
N PRO A 73 8.87 3.19 -13.91
CA PRO A 73 9.76 4.19 -13.31
C PRO A 73 10.94 4.59 -14.20
N PHE A 74 11.18 3.86 -15.30
CA PHE A 74 12.25 4.12 -16.27
C PHE A 74 11.75 4.62 -17.63
N GLY A 75 10.43 4.84 -17.76
CA GLY A 75 9.79 5.35 -18.97
C GLY A 75 9.62 6.86 -18.95
#